data_AF-A0A316E7P2-F1
#
_entry.id   AF-A0A316E7P2-F1
#
_cell.length_a   1.000
_cell.length_b   1.000
_cell.length_c   1.000
_cell.angle_alpha   90.00
_cell.angle_beta   90.00
_cell.angle_gamma   90.00
#
_symmetry.space_group_name_H-M   'P 1'
#
loop_
_entity.id
_entity.type
_entity.pdbx_description
1 polymer ?
#
loop_
_entity_poly.entity_id
_entity_poly.type
_entity_poly.pdbx_seq_one_letter_code
_entity_poly.pdbx_strand_id
1 'polypeptide(L)'
;MVETISLEDLKLKLKGIFCAENKTDKKYSDIWLSDVDFGGLYQSDKFVLNVKAEHQIMSCNEEIKYIITNLFKQLTKEERTFIWRVDVYNSHEQVHCQSDDIVIYTNANPC
;
A
#
# COMPACT_ATOMS: atom_id res chain seq x y z
N MET A 1 19.35 7.77 16.01
CA MET A 1 19.84 6.97 14.87
C MET A 1 18.60 6.59 14.08
N VAL A 2 18.46 7.09 12.85
CA VAL A 2 17.32 6.74 11.99
C VAL A 2 17.65 5.35 11.44
N GLU A 3 16.95 4.33 11.93
CA GLU A 3 17.06 2.99 11.35
C GLU A 3 16.67 3.08 9.89
N THR A 4 17.59 2.71 9.01
CA THR A 4 17.34 2.73 7.57
C THR A 4 16.37 1.59 7.27
N ILE A 5 15.10 1.92 7.07
CA ILE A 5 14.06 0.94 6.79
C ILE A 5 14.36 0.31 5.43
N SER A 6 14.60 -1.00 5.40
CA SER A 6 14.83 -1.70 4.15
C SER A 6 13.50 -2.02 3.44
N LEU A 7 13.51 -2.07 2.11
CA LEU A 7 12.36 -2.49 1.32
C LEU A 7 11.85 -3.88 1.72
N GLU A 8 12.76 -4.79 2.08
CA GLU A 8 12.42 -6.14 2.53
C GLU A 8 11.69 -6.12 3.87
N ASP A 9 12.07 -5.25 4.81
CA ASP A 9 11.36 -5.09 6.07
C ASP A 9 9.95 -4.54 5.84
N LEU A 10 9.79 -3.58 4.93
CA LEU A 10 8.47 -3.05 4.55
C LEU A 10 7.57 -4.15 3.97
N LYS A 11 8.10 -4.98 3.05
CA LYS A 11 7.37 -6.12 2.48
C LYS A 11 6.93 -7.11 3.56
N LEU A 12 7.84 -7.49 4.46
CA LEU A 12 7.54 -8.43 5.55
C LEU A 12 6.47 -7.87 6.48
N LYS A 13 6.55 -6.58 6.82
CA LYS A 13 5.58 -5.92 7.69
C LYS A 13 4.21 -5.81 7.05
N LEU A 14 4.13 -5.39 5.79
CA LEU A 14 2.89 -5.38 5.00
C LEU A 14 2.27 -6.78 4.96
N LYS A 15 3.08 -7.81 4.66
CA LYS A 15 2.60 -9.20 4.65
C LYS A 15 2.01 -9.60 6.00
N GLY A 16 2.68 -9.24 7.10
CA GLY A 16 2.16 -9.47 8.44
C GLY A 16 0.80 -8.82 8.70
N ILE A 17 0.63 -7.56 8.29
CA ILE A 17 -0.62 -6.78 8.43
C ILE A 17 -1.77 -7.45 7.67
N PHE A 18 -1.56 -7.77 6.38
CA PHE A 18 -2.61 -8.39 5.56
C PHE A 18 -2.89 -9.83 5.99
N CYS A 19 -1.88 -10.59 6.43
CA CYS A 19 -2.11 -11.92 7.02
C CYS A 19 -2.92 -11.85 8.31
N ALA A 20 -2.72 -10.84 9.16
CA ALA A 20 -3.50 -10.65 10.38
C ALA A 20 -4.96 -10.31 10.06
N GLU A 21 -5.19 -9.44 9.08
CA GLU A 21 -6.53 -9.12 8.56
C GLU A 21 -7.22 -10.39 8.03
N ASN A 22 -6.52 -11.17 7.21
CA ASN A 22 -7.04 -12.39 6.60
C ASN A 22 -7.36 -13.53 7.58
N LYS A 23 -6.76 -13.53 8.77
CA LYS A 23 -7.15 -14.47 9.83
C LYS A 23 -8.54 -14.16 10.37
N THR A 24 -8.94 -12.89 10.34
CA THR A 24 -10.24 -12.42 10.81
C THR A 24 -11.29 -12.58 9.72
N ASP A 25 -10.96 -12.13 8.51
CA ASP A 25 -11.85 -12.14 7.37
C ASP A 25 -11.00 -12.34 6.11
N LYS A 26 -11.23 -13.41 5.34
CA LYS A 26 -10.38 -13.84 4.21
C LYS A 26 -10.55 -12.94 2.98
N LYS A 27 -10.24 -11.66 3.15
CA LYS A 27 -10.51 -10.60 2.18
C LYS A 27 -9.50 -10.54 1.05
N TYR A 28 -8.23 -10.84 1.33
CA TYR A 28 -7.12 -10.66 0.41
C TYR A 28 -6.37 -11.98 0.19
N SER A 29 -5.99 -12.30 -1.04
CA SER A 29 -5.20 -13.50 -1.33
C SER A 29 -3.71 -13.23 -1.42
N ASP A 30 -3.33 -12.04 -1.89
CA ASP A 30 -1.93 -11.72 -2.19
C ASP A 30 -1.66 -10.21 -2.11
N ILE A 31 -0.39 -9.87 -1.86
CA ILE A 31 0.12 -8.50 -1.89
C ILE A 31 1.53 -8.44 -2.48
N TRP A 32 1.83 -7.40 -3.23
CA TRP A 32 3.19 -7.14 -3.71
C TRP A 32 3.45 -5.65 -3.93
N LEU A 33 4.73 -5.29 -3.94
CA LEU A 33 5.17 -3.93 -4.28
C LEU A 33 5.72 -3.93 -5.70
N SER A 34 5.32 -2.94 -6.49
CA SER A 34 5.94 -2.62 -7.79
C SER A 34 6.51 -1.22 -7.77
N ASP A 35 7.64 -1.00 -8.44
CA ASP A 35 8.22 0.33 -8.57
C ASP A 35 7.24 1.29 -9.25
N VAL A 36 7.24 2.55 -8.82
CA VAL A 36 6.51 3.60 -9.54
C VAL A 36 7.32 3.99 -10.78
N ASP A 37 6.70 3.83 -11.95
CA ASP A 37 7.27 4.31 -13.21
C ASP A 37 6.77 5.73 -13.51
N PHE A 38 7.64 6.71 -13.33
CA PHE A 38 7.41 8.11 -13.72
C PHE A 38 7.82 8.39 -15.18
N GLY A 39 7.66 7.41 -16.07
CA GLY A 39 8.03 7.52 -17.49
C GLY A 39 9.51 7.31 -17.75
N GLY A 40 10.19 6.51 -16.92
CA GLY A 40 11.61 6.15 -17.08
C GLY A 40 12.63 7.27 -16.86
N LEU A 41 12.20 8.49 -16.55
CA LEU A 41 13.08 9.66 -16.38
C LEU A 41 13.64 9.80 -14.96
N TYR A 42 13.00 9.17 -13.97
CA TYR A 42 13.37 9.26 -12.57
C TYR A 42 13.24 7.89 -11.89
N GLN A 43 14.32 7.44 -11.26
CA GLN A 43 14.23 6.34 -10.29
C GLN A 43 13.75 6.93 -8.97
N SER A 44 12.53 6.58 -8.57
CA SER A 44 11.99 6.96 -7.26
C SER A 44 12.06 5.78 -6.30
N ASP A 45 12.40 6.04 -5.03
CA ASP A 45 12.24 5.06 -3.95
C ASP A 45 10.75 4.94 -3.54
N LYS A 46 9.83 4.99 -4.51
CA LYS A 46 8.39 4.94 -4.29
C LYS A 46 7.81 3.70 -4.96
N PHE A 47 6.84 3.09 -4.28
CA PHE A 47 6.25 1.83 -4.68
C PHE A 47 4.73 1.95 -4.75
N VAL A 48 4.13 1.21 -5.68
CA VAL A 48 2.71 0.91 -5.71
C VAL A 48 2.49 -0.34 -4.86
N LEU A 49 1.60 -0.27 -3.87
CA LEU A 49 1.12 -1.45 -3.17
C LEU A 49 -0.01 -2.08 -3.98
N ASN A 50 0.22 -3.28 -4.47
CA ASN A 50 -0.78 -4.06 -5.17
C ASN A 50 -1.39 -5.07 -4.19
N VAL A 51 -2.71 -5.18 -4.19
CA VAL A 51 -3.48 -6.04 -3.30
C VAL A 51 -4.48 -6.84 -4.12
N LYS A 52 -4.46 -8.17 -4.03
CA LYS A 52 -5.47 -9.03 -4.68
C LYS A 52 -6.59 -9.34 -3.69
N ALA A 53 -7.80 -8.89 -3.99
CA ALA A 53 -8.99 -9.09 -3.19
C ALA A 53 -9.79 -10.32 -3.67
N GLU A 54 -10.24 -11.14 -2.71
CA GLU A 54 -11.07 -12.34 -2.92
C GLU A 54 -12.55 -12.11 -2.56
N HIS A 55 -12.85 -10.96 -1.97
CA HIS A 55 -14.20 -10.57 -1.59
C HIS A 55 -14.83 -9.66 -2.65
N GLN A 56 -16.16 -9.57 -2.62
CA GLN A 56 -16.87 -8.62 -3.47
C GLN A 56 -16.63 -7.19 -2.97
N ILE A 57 -15.99 -6.37 -3.80
CA ILE A 57 -15.77 -4.96 -3.51
C ILE A 57 -17.05 -4.19 -3.83
N MET A 58 -17.70 -3.66 -2.81
CA MET A 58 -18.95 -2.91 -2.96
C MET A 58 -18.69 -1.43 -3.30
N SER A 59 -17.54 -0.89 -2.90
CA SER A 59 -17.16 0.49 -3.12
C SER A 59 -15.64 0.63 -3.12
N CYS A 60 -15.07 1.07 -4.25
CA CYS A 60 -13.62 1.30 -4.36
C CYS A 60 -13.11 2.33 -3.35
N ASN A 61 -13.87 3.39 -3.10
CA ASN A 61 -13.48 4.43 -2.16
C ASN A 61 -13.42 3.90 -0.72
N GLU A 62 -14.38 3.05 -0.33
CA GLU A 62 -14.38 2.45 1.00
C GLU A 62 -13.25 1.44 1.15
N GLU A 63 -12.98 0.65 0.12
CA GLU A 63 -11.92 -0.36 0.11
C GLU A 63 -10.52 0.27 0.24
N ILE A 64 -10.24 1.27 -0.61
CA ILE A 64 -8.98 2.02 -0.54
C ILE A 64 -8.86 2.73 0.82
N LYS A 65 -9.94 3.36 1.30
CA LYS A 65 -9.95 4.03 2.60
C LYS A 65 -9.70 3.03 3.73
N TYR A 66 -10.24 1.82 3.65
CA TYR A 66 -10.00 0.77 4.62
C TYR A 66 -8.51 0.39 4.67
N ILE A 67 -7.90 0.14 3.52
CA ILE A 67 -6.48 -0.20 3.43
C ILE A 67 -5.61 0.92 4.00
N ILE A 68 -5.78 2.15 3.52
CA ILE A 68 -4.97 3.30 3.94
C ILE A 68 -5.23 3.68 5.40
N THR A 69 -6.48 3.67 5.85
CA THR A 69 -6.84 4.19 7.18
C THR A 69 -6.73 3.14 8.26
N ASN A 70 -6.97 1.86 7.98
CA ASN A 70 -6.99 0.81 9.01
C ASN A 70 -5.76 -0.09 8.95
N LEU A 71 -5.34 -0.51 7.75
CA LEU A 71 -4.17 -1.37 7.63
C LEU A 71 -2.87 -0.57 7.79
N PHE A 72 -2.73 0.59 7.15
CA PHE A 72 -1.50 1.39 7.25
C PHE A 72 -1.31 2.12 8.58
N LYS A 73 -2.30 2.10 9.50
CA LYS A 73 -2.09 2.59 10.88
C LYS A 73 -0.94 1.87 11.59
N GLN A 74 -0.69 0.62 11.21
CA GLN A 74 0.37 -0.23 11.76
C GLN A 74 1.76 0.10 11.19
N LEU A 75 1.82 0.94 10.14
CA LEU A 75 3.06 1.42 9.56
C LEU A 75 3.50 2.74 10.24
N THR A 76 4.81 2.93 10.36
CA THR A 76 5.41 4.20 10.79
C THR A 76 5.17 5.27 9.73
N LYS A 77 5.43 6.54 10.06
CA LYS A 77 5.31 7.63 9.07
C LYS A 77 6.28 7.41 7.91
N GLU A 78 7.52 7.05 8.21
CA GLU A 78 8.59 6.80 7.22
C GLU A 78 8.23 5.64 6.29
N GLU A 79 7.77 4.50 6.83
CA GLU A 79 7.32 3.35 6.03
C GLU A 79 6.24 3.72 5.03
N ARG A 80 5.26 4.51 5.46
CA ARG A 80 4.18 4.93 4.57
C ARG A 80 4.70 5.81 3.44
N THR A 81 5.74 6.62 3.66
CA THR A 81 6.27 7.50 2.60
C THR A 81 6.78 6.73 1.39
N PHE A 82 7.17 5.47 1.54
CA PHE A 82 7.58 4.62 0.42
C PHE A 82 6.40 4.21 -0.47
N ILE A 83 5.16 4.27 0.02
CA ILE A 83 3.98 3.84 -0.73
C ILE A 83 3.34 5.06 -1.42
N TRP A 84 3.37 5.06 -2.75
CA TRP A 84 2.81 6.11 -3.58
C TRP A 84 1.31 5.97 -3.78
N ARG A 85 0.85 4.75 -4.08
CA ARG A 85 -0.57 4.45 -4.29
C ARG A 85 -0.89 2.99 -3.97
N VAL A 86 -2.17 2.69 -3.88
CA VAL A 86 -2.68 1.32 -3.70
C VAL A 86 -3.53 0.93 -4.92
N ASP A 87 -3.17 -0.19 -5.53
CA ASP A 87 -3.92 -0.81 -6.62
C ASP A 87 -4.56 -2.09 -6.09
N VAL A 88 -5.90 -2.18 -6.13
CA VAL A 88 -6.65 -3.36 -5.69
C VAL A 88 -7.13 -4.13 -6.91
N TYR A 89 -6.69 -5.37 -7.02
CA TYR A 89 -7.03 -6.31 -8.06
C TYR A 89 -8.21 -7.17 -7.62
N ASN A 90 -9.11 -7.48 -8.54
CA ASN A 90 -10.13 -8.49 -8.31
C ASN A 90 -9.55 -9.91 -8.45
N SER A 91 -10.39 -10.92 -8.20
CA SER A 91 -10.02 -12.34 -8.34
C SER A 91 -9.59 -12.76 -9.75
N HIS A 92 -9.93 -11.96 -10.78
CA HIS A 92 -9.51 -12.16 -12.18
C HIS A 92 -8.23 -11.39 -12.55
N GLU A 93 -7.50 -10.86 -11.57
CA GLU A 93 -6.22 -10.15 -11.76
C GLU A 93 -6.34 -8.87 -12.59
N GLN A 94 -7.52 -8.25 -12.61
CA GLN A 94 -7.73 -6.93 -13.18
C GLN A 94 -7.75 -5.89 -12.06
N VAL A 95 -7.08 -4.75 -12.28
CA VAL A 95 -7.19 -3.59 -11.37
C VAL A 95 -8.65 -3.19 -11.32
N HIS A 96 -9.24 -3.34 -10.14
CA HIS A 96 -10.64 -3.03 -9.87
C HIS A 96 -10.78 -1.66 -9.21
N CYS A 97 -9.86 -1.32 -8.31
CA CYS A 97 -9.79 -0.03 -7.66
C CYS A 97 -8.36 0.49 -7.64
N GLN A 98 -8.21 1.80 -7.75
CA GLN A 98 -6.92 2.47 -7.67
C GLN A 98 -7.09 3.70 -6.78
N SER A 99 -6.16 3.90 -5.85
CA SER A 99 -6.11 5.15 -5.09
C SER A 99 -5.53 6.27 -5.96
N ASP A 100 -6.00 7.49 -5.72
CA ASP A 100 -5.22 8.67 -6.08
C ASP A 100 -3.85 8.64 -5.36
N ASP A 101 -2.93 9.51 -5.79
CA ASP A 101 -1.63 9.66 -5.15
C ASP A 101 -1.80 9.85 -3.63
N ILE A 102 -1.16 8.98 -2.85
CA ILE A 102 -1.22 9.03 -1.40
C ILE A 102 -0.31 10.17 -0.95
N VAL A 103 -0.89 11.35 -0.82
CA VAL A 103 -0.19 12.52 -0.27
C VAL A 103 0.04 12.30 1.21
N ILE A 104 1.23 11.83 1.56
CA ILE A 104 1.69 11.80 2.94
C ILE A 104 2.35 13.12 3.21
N TYR A 105 1.64 14.00 3.91
CA TYR A 105 2.20 15.23 4.45
C TYR A 105 3.37 14.86 5.38
N THR A 106 4.58 14.85 4.84
CA THR A 106 5.76 15.06 5.65
C THR A 106 5.63 16.49 6.15
N ASN A 107 5.76 16.70 7.46
CA ASN A 107 6.00 18.04 8.00
C ASN A 107 7.38 18.47 7.49
N ALA A 108 7.51 18.78 6.20
CA ALA A 108 8.54 19.69 5.75
C ALA A 108 8.15 21.02 6.40
N ASN A 109 8.93 21.44 7.40
CA ASN A 109 8.97 22.85 7.76
C ASN A 109 9.14 23.62 6.44
N PRO A 110 8.15 24.41 5.97
CA PRO A 110 8.48 25.41 4.98
C PRO A 110 9.51 26.31 5.66
N CYS A 111 10.67 26.46 5.03
CA CYS A 111 11.71 27.38 5.49
C CYS A 111 11.15 28.80 5.63
#